data_AF-A0ABC8M013-F1
#
_entry.id   AF-A0ABC8M013-F1
#
_cell.length_a   1.000
_cell.length_b   1.000
_cell.length_c   1.000
_cell.angle_alpha   90.00
_cell.angle_beta   90.00
_cell.angle_gamma   90.00
#
_symmetry.space_group_name_H-M   'P 1'
#
loop_
_entity.id
_entity.type
_entity.pdbx_description
1 polymer ?
#
loop_
_entity_poly.entity_id
_entity_poly.type
_entity_poly.pdbx_seq_one_letter_code
_entity_poly.pdbx_strand_id
1 'polypeptide(L)'
;MPNAAELVGGGVVGAVASEILKLVITEAKLVLAFKFVSKELASTMEDLLPILTEIEATQGAEDVEELKTLKDTIVKAQVLVDECKGVKKWKSFLKSYYTRRVYKINMKMVKFCQVQLPLILLKNQGRYSALTLEAFTNGVKTICKRIDLMDVRAHVYRKFSSVPKLDDKVHIGLDWPLIKLTKKVLDDSLDRLLVSAFPGCGKTTLVTHLCHNQDIKDKFKHILYSVVSSTPNFRKIVQNLLRHNGYEEVTFENDPQAANALIHLIEELREDGTILLVLDDVWHGADAFLKHFFRIKLPGYKILVTSRSDLPSFDYTYPLQPLDEKDAKALLVHVAPPPCNASQAVYEELLQKILKRCSGLPLVIEVVGAPLKGKPLHLWKAGLKGKQFFVILILVC
;
A
#
# COMPACT_ATOMS: atom_id res chain seq x y z
N MET A 1 35.21 -20.35 2.47
CA MET A 1 36.10 -19.27 2.92
C MET A 1 37.14 -19.05 1.83
N PRO A 2 37.10 -17.88 1.19
CA PRO A 2 38.26 -16.99 1.14
C PRO A 2 38.03 -15.77 2.04
N ASN A 3 39.13 -15.17 2.50
CA ASN A 3 39.23 -14.20 3.59
C ASN A 3 38.43 -12.91 3.38
N ALA A 4 37.64 -12.54 4.39
CA ALA A 4 37.03 -11.23 4.57
C ALA A 4 38.01 -10.17 5.17
N ALA A 5 39.32 -10.41 5.05
CA ALA A 5 40.36 -9.57 5.65
C ALA A 5 41.35 -8.96 4.64
N GLU A 6 41.22 -9.21 3.34
CA GLU A 6 42.15 -8.70 2.31
C GLU A 6 41.60 -7.59 1.40
N LEU A 7 40.47 -6.97 1.77
CA LEU A 7 39.96 -5.79 1.06
C LEU A 7 39.76 -4.56 1.97
N VAL A 8 40.57 -4.49 3.02
CA VAL A 8 40.74 -3.29 3.88
C VAL A 8 42.17 -2.71 3.75
N GLY A 9 42.99 -3.27 2.86
CA GLY A 9 44.43 -2.99 2.74
C GLY A 9 44.84 -2.02 1.63
N GLY A 10 43.99 -1.08 1.21
CA GLY A 10 44.34 0.01 0.29
C GLY A 10 43.87 1.33 0.87
N GLY A 11 44.80 2.18 1.31
CA GLY A 11 44.54 3.34 2.16
C GLY A 11 43.51 4.33 1.64
N VAL A 12 42.53 4.66 2.50
CA VAL A 12 41.68 5.86 2.39
C VAL A 12 42.23 7.00 3.27
N VAL A 13 43.45 6.84 3.80
CA VAL A 13 44.16 7.90 4.51
C VAL A 13 44.66 8.90 3.46
N GLY A 14 43.91 9.98 3.23
CA GLY A 14 44.26 11.07 2.29
C GLY A 14 43.26 11.34 1.15
N ALA A 15 42.18 10.56 1.00
CA ALA A 15 41.19 10.82 -0.05
C ALA A 15 40.22 11.95 0.34
N VAL A 16 39.89 12.84 -0.62
CA VAL A 16 38.90 13.91 -0.45
C VAL A 16 37.48 13.33 -0.46
N ALA A 17 36.53 13.97 0.25
CA ALA A 17 35.20 13.42 0.48
C ALA A 17 34.38 13.27 -0.81
N SER A 18 34.56 14.15 -1.80
CA SER A 18 33.90 14.04 -3.11
C SER A 18 34.28 12.78 -3.88
N GLU A 19 35.54 12.33 -3.83
CA GLU A 19 36.00 11.11 -4.51
C GLU A 19 35.42 9.85 -3.87
N ILE A 20 35.38 9.79 -2.54
CA ILE A 20 34.71 8.70 -1.82
C ILE A 20 33.23 8.69 -2.19
N LEU A 21 32.58 9.86 -2.25
CA LEU A 21 31.17 9.97 -2.59
C LEU A 21 30.87 9.44 -4.01
N LYS A 22 31.70 9.76 -5.01
CA LYS A 22 31.57 9.24 -6.39
C LYS A 22 31.62 7.72 -6.44
N LEU A 23 32.54 7.14 -5.68
CA LEU A 23 32.66 5.68 -5.58
C LEU A 23 31.37 5.08 -4.98
N VAL A 24 30.88 5.62 -3.87
CA VAL A 24 29.64 5.13 -3.23
C VAL A 24 28.42 5.29 -4.15
N ILE A 25 28.29 6.40 -4.88
CA ILE A 25 27.21 6.60 -5.88
C ILE A 25 27.23 5.49 -6.92
N THR A 26 28.42 5.21 -7.48
CA THR A 26 28.59 4.21 -8.54
C THR A 26 28.23 2.83 -8.03
N GLU A 27 28.72 2.49 -6.84
CA GLU A 27 28.49 1.19 -6.24
C GLU A 27 27.03 0.99 -5.80
N ALA A 28 26.40 2.02 -5.23
CA ALA A 28 24.99 1.97 -4.83
C ALA A 28 24.07 1.70 -6.02
N LYS A 29 24.37 2.28 -7.20
CA LYS A 29 23.61 2.02 -8.44
C LYS A 29 23.70 0.57 -8.93
N LEU A 30 24.75 -0.16 -8.55
CA LEU A 30 24.95 -1.56 -8.94
C LEU A 30 24.26 -2.55 -8.00
N VAL A 31 23.77 -2.10 -6.83
CA VAL A 31 23.09 -2.98 -5.87
C VAL A 31 21.70 -3.37 -6.38
N LEU A 32 21.55 -4.62 -6.82
CA LEU A 32 20.28 -5.15 -7.34
C LEU A 32 19.37 -5.75 -6.26
N ALA A 33 19.92 -6.14 -5.11
CA ALA A 33 19.16 -6.77 -4.02
C ALA A 33 18.22 -5.79 -3.30
N PHE A 34 18.54 -4.50 -3.34
CA PHE A 34 17.81 -3.43 -2.66
C PHE A 34 17.73 -2.20 -3.57
N LYS A 35 17.45 -2.41 -4.86
CA LYS A 35 17.60 -1.41 -5.93
C LYS A 35 16.95 -0.07 -5.58
N PHE A 36 15.75 -0.08 -4.99
CA PHE A 36 15.02 1.08 -4.57
C PHE A 36 15.81 1.87 -3.50
N VAL A 37 16.15 1.20 -2.40
CA VAL A 37 16.86 1.79 -1.26
C VAL A 37 18.25 2.30 -1.66
N SER A 38 18.94 1.57 -2.52
CA SER A 38 20.26 1.95 -3.02
C SER A 38 20.20 3.11 -4.03
N LYS A 39 19.15 3.18 -4.86
CA LYS A 39 18.94 4.31 -5.76
C LYS A 39 18.62 5.60 -5.01
N GLU A 40 17.84 5.54 -3.94
CA GLU A 40 17.58 6.70 -3.07
C GLU A 40 18.88 7.23 -2.45
N LEU A 41 19.69 6.34 -1.86
CA LEU A 41 21.00 6.70 -1.31
C LEU A 41 21.88 7.36 -2.39
N ALA A 42 21.98 6.75 -3.58
CA ALA A 42 22.75 7.30 -4.69
C ALA A 42 22.25 8.69 -5.10
N SER A 43 20.94 8.88 -5.20
CA SER A 43 20.33 10.15 -5.61
C SER A 43 20.64 11.25 -4.59
N THR A 44 20.50 10.97 -3.29
CA THR A 44 20.88 11.94 -2.22
C THR A 44 22.35 12.34 -2.33
N MET A 45 23.23 11.39 -2.61
CA MET A 45 24.65 11.65 -2.79
C MET A 45 24.96 12.43 -4.07
N GLU A 46 24.24 12.20 -5.16
CA GLU A 46 24.39 12.98 -6.41
C GLU A 46 24.08 14.46 -6.20
N ASP A 47 23.05 14.79 -5.40
CA ASP A 47 22.74 16.18 -5.08
C ASP A 47 23.83 16.83 -4.19
N LEU A 48 24.47 16.03 -3.34
CA LEU A 48 25.50 16.49 -2.41
C LEU A 48 26.88 16.64 -3.09
N LEU A 49 27.15 15.86 -4.11
CA LEU A 49 28.43 15.83 -4.83
C LEU A 49 28.92 17.20 -5.34
N PRO A 50 28.10 18.00 -6.06
CA PRO A 50 28.55 19.32 -6.52
C PRO A 50 28.87 20.26 -5.36
N ILE A 51 28.17 20.13 -4.22
CA ILE A 51 28.41 20.94 -3.02
C ILE A 51 29.80 20.64 -2.46
N LEU A 52 30.13 19.36 -2.29
CA LEU A 52 31.41 18.94 -1.75
C LEU A 52 32.59 19.30 -2.65
N THR A 53 32.44 19.06 -3.96
CA THR A 53 33.49 19.33 -4.95
C THR A 53 33.92 20.79 -4.90
N GLU A 54 32.95 21.70 -4.79
CA GLU A 54 33.20 23.15 -4.72
C GLU A 54 33.85 23.58 -3.39
N ILE A 55 33.40 23.01 -2.26
CA ILE A 55 34.00 23.28 -0.95
C ILE A 55 35.48 22.88 -0.92
N GLU A 56 35.79 21.68 -1.42
CA GLU A 56 37.14 21.12 -1.47
C GLU A 56 38.04 21.94 -2.41
N ALA A 57 37.52 22.37 -3.57
CA ALA A 57 38.25 23.24 -4.50
C ALA A 57 38.58 24.62 -3.88
N THR A 58 37.70 25.14 -3.02
CA THR A 58 37.85 26.49 -2.43
C THR A 58 38.71 26.52 -1.17
N GLN A 59 38.78 25.42 -0.42
CA GLN A 59 39.51 25.33 0.86
C GLN A 59 40.84 24.58 0.77
N GLY A 60 41.10 23.91 -0.36
CA GLY A 60 42.25 23.03 -0.55
C GLY A 60 41.84 21.56 -0.38
N ALA A 61 42.43 20.68 -1.20
CA ALA A 61 42.03 19.27 -1.32
C ALA A 61 42.44 18.36 -0.14
N GLU A 62 43.08 18.89 0.91
CA GLU A 62 43.52 18.12 2.08
C GLU A 62 42.66 18.40 3.32
N ASP A 63 42.13 17.33 3.91
CA ASP A 63 41.44 17.22 5.22
C ASP A 63 40.82 18.53 5.75
N VAL A 64 39.76 18.99 5.07
CA VAL A 64 38.87 20.03 5.60
C VAL A 64 38.22 19.49 6.87
N GLU A 65 38.71 19.89 8.04
CA GLU A 65 38.23 19.42 9.35
C GLU A 65 36.72 19.66 9.50
N GLU A 66 36.17 20.71 8.89
CA GLU A 66 34.74 20.98 8.87
C GLU A 66 33.91 19.91 8.12
N LEU A 67 34.50 19.17 7.18
CA LEU A 67 33.85 18.09 6.43
C LEU A 67 33.99 16.71 7.09
N LYS A 68 34.78 16.59 8.17
CA LYS A 68 35.09 15.30 8.81
C LYS A 68 33.86 14.46 9.16
N THR A 69 32.86 15.08 9.78
CA THR A 69 31.63 14.38 10.18
C THR A 69 30.80 13.89 8.98
N LEU A 70 30.87 14.61 7.85
CA LEU A 70 30.25 14.19 6.60
C LEU A 70 31.06 13.08 5.94
N LYS A 71 32.39 13.19 5.89
CA LYS A 71 33.32 12.16 5.40
C LYS A 71 33.06 10.83 6.11
N ASP A 72 32.96 10.83 7.44
CA ASP A 72 32.58 9.66 8.24
C ASP A 72 31.21 9.08 7.87
N THR A 73 30.26 9.95 7.51
CA THR A 73 28.91 9.54 7.11
C THR A 73 28.93 8.88 5.72
N ILE A 74 29.74 9.40 4.79
CA ILE A 74 29.95 8.83 3.45
C ILE A 74 30.64 7.47 3.56
N VAL A 75 31.66 7.33 4.40
CA VAL A 75 32.33 6.04 4.66
C VAL A 75 31.35 5.01 5.25
N LYS A 76 30.48 5.41 6.18
CA LYS A 76 29.41 4.53 6.69
C LYS A 76 28.45 4.08 5.59
N ALA A 77 28.24 4.91 4.58
CA ALA A 77 27.41 4.60 3.43
C ALA A 77 28.11 3.64 2.46
N GLN A 78 29.42 3.78 2.27
CA GLN A 78 30.24 2.82 1.52
C GLN A 78 30.13 1.42 2.14
N VAL A 79 30.37 1.30 3.45
CA VAL A 79 30.24 0.04 4.19
C VAL A 79 28.84 -0.56 4.02
N LEU A 80 27.79 0.27 4.09
CA LEU A 80 26.43 -0.18 3.89
C LEU A 80 26.19 -0.74 2.48
N VAL A 81 26.70 -0.06 1.46
CA VAL A 81 26.60 -0.48 0.06
C VAL A 81 27.35 -1.79 -0.18
N ASP A 82 28.54 -1.96 0.40
CA ASP A 82 29.32 -3.20 0.34
C ASP A 82 28.59 -4.38 1.00
N GLU A 83 28.04 -4.16 2.20
CA GLU A 83 27.18 -5.15 2.85
C GLU A 83 26.02 -5.56 1.94
N CYS A 84 25.40 -4.61 1.23
CA CYS A 84 24.28 -4.89 0.33
C CYS A 84 24.69 -5.71 -0.90
N LYS A 85 25.89 -5.51 -1.46
CA LYS A 85 26.39 -6.30 -2.60
C LYS A 85 26.50 -7.79 -2.27
N GLY A 86 26.85 -8.13 -1.02
CA GLY A 86 26.97 -9.51 -0.54
C GLY A 86 25.63 -10.22 -0.30
N VAL A 87 24.50 -9.52 -0.36
CA VAL A 87 23.19 -10.07 -0.03
C VAL A 87 22.49 -10.63 -1.26
N LYS A 88 22.04 -11.88 -1.15
CA LYS A 88 21.18 -12.49 -2.17
C LYS A 88 19.84 -11.77 -2.25
N LYS A 89 19.36 -11.56 -3.48
CA LYS A 89 18.11 -10.84 -3.85
C LYS A 89 16.85 -11.27 -3.08
N TRP A 90 16.78 -12.51 -2.62
CA TRP A 90 15.58 -13.09 -1.99
C TRP A 90 15.47 -12.89 -0.46
N LYS A 91 16.44 -12.23 0.19
CA LYS A 91 16.40 -11.98 1.65
C LYS A 91 15.56 -10.75 2.02
N SER A 92 14.24 -10.83 1.80
CA SER A 92 13.28 -9.74 2.04
C SER A 92 13.27 -9.20 3.48
N PHE A 93 13.55 -10.03 4.48
CA PHE A 93 13.59 -9.60 5.89
C PHE A 93 14.72 -8.61 6.22
N LEU A 94 15.82 -8.61 5.45
CA LEU A 94 16.91 -7.64 5.63
C LEU A 94 16.59 -6.28 5.03
N LYS A 95 15.56 -6.17 4.19
CA LYS A 95 15.17 -4.91 3.52
C LYS A 95 14.88 -3.82 4.55
N SER A 96 14.11 -4.15 5.59
CA SER A 96 13.88 -3.27 6.76
C SER A 96 15.17 -2.76 7.40
N TYR A 97 16.12 -3.68 7.62
CA TYR A 97 17.38 -3.36 8.26
C TYR A 97 18.20 -2.37 7.42
N TYR A 98 18.31 -2.62 6.11
CA TYR A 98 19.03 -1.75 5.18
C TYR A 98 18.33 -0.40 4.98
N THR A 99 17.00 -0.39 4.80
CA THR A 99 16.20 0.85 4.70
C THR A 99 16.43 1.77 5.90
N ARG A 100 16.40 1.23 7.13
CA ARG A 100 16.68 2.02 8.35
C ARG A 100 18.09 2.57 8.39
N ARG A 101 19.08 1.81 7.92
CA ARG A 101 20.47 2.28 7.88
C ARG A 101 20.67 3.37 6.82
N VAL A 102 20.08 3.22 5.63
CA VAL A 102 20.06 4.29 4.61
C VAL A 102 19.40 5.55 5.16
N TYR A 103 18.24 5.41 5.79
CA TYR A 103 17.55 6.55 6.43
C TYR A 103 18.45 7.29 7.43
N LYS A 104 19.11 6.55 8.33
CA LYS A 104 20.03 7.14 9.32
C LYS A 104 21.21 7.87 8.66
N ILE A 105 21.70 7.39 7.51
CA ILE A 105 22.78 8.03 6.77
C ILE A 105 22.28 9.31 6.10
N ASN A 106 21.16 9.23 5.37
CA ASN A 106 20.56 10.38 4.71
C ASN A 106 20.22 11.47 5.74
N MET A 107 19.64 11.13 6.90
CA MET A 107 19.37 12.07 7.98
C MET A 107 20.62 12.81 8.47
N LYS A 108 21.77 12.12 8.54
CA LYS A 108 23.04 12.77 8.89
C LYS A 108 23.53 13.71 7.79
N MET A 109 23.35 13.34 6.51
CA MET A 109 23.67 14.21 5.38
C MET A 109 22.79 15.47 5.37
N VAL A 110 21.49 15.37 5.65
CA VAL A 110 20.63 16.57 5.79
C VAL A 110 21.01 17.40 6.98
N LYS A 111 21.29 16.77 8.13
CA LYS A 111 21.72 17.53 9.32
C LYS A 111 23.02 18.29 9.06
N PHE A 112 23.95 17.71 8.29
CA PHE A 112 25.10 18.43 7.78
C PHE A 112 24.67 19.61 6.90
N CYS A 113 23.82 19.38 5.89
CA CYS A 113 23.36 20.42 4.95
C CYS A 113 22.58 21.57 5.62
N GLN A 114 21.82 21.30 6.67
CA GLN A 114 20.98 22.30 7.34
C GLN A 114 21.71 23.06 8.44
N VAL A 115 22.66 22.41 9.12
CA VAL A 115 23.30 22.97 10.32
C VAL A 115 24.74 23.35 10.07
N GLN A 116 25.54 22.42 9.53
CA GLN A 116 26.98 22.60 9.42
C GLN A 116 27.37 23.36 8.15
N LEU A 117 26.70 23.08 7.03
CA LEU A 117 26.98 23.74 5.76
C LEU A 117 26.80 25.27 5.83
N PRO A 118 25.72 25.84 6.41
CA PRO A 118 25.61 27.29 6.55
C PRO A 118 26.77 27.92 7.35
N LEU A 119 27.26 27.23 8.39
CA LEU A 119 28.40 27.70 9.18
C LEU A 119 29.70 27.70 8.36
N ILE A 120 29.93 26.67 7.56
CA ILE A 120 31.08 26.57 6.64
C ILE A 120 31.05 27.71 5.62
N LEU A 121 29.87 28.02 5.08
CA LEU A 121 29.66 29.10 4.12
C LEU A 121 29.91 30.47 4.75
N LEU A 122 29.41 30.70 5.98
CA LEU A 122 29.63 31.95 6.71
C LEU A 122 31.10 32.16 7.08
N LYS A 123 31.79 31.13 7.56
CA LYS A 123 33.22 31.23 7.93
C LYS A 123 34.11 31.59 6.73
N ASN A 124 33.71 31.17 5.53
CA ASN A 124 34.42 31.40 4.29
C ASN A 124 33.73 32.43 3.39
N GLN A 125 32.93 33.32 4.00
CA GLN A 125 32.21 34.37 3.29
C GLN A 125 33.19 35.26 2.51
N GLY A 126 32.91 35.45 1.22
CA GLY A 126 33.79 36.17 0.28
C GLY A 126 34.68 35.27 -0.60
N ARG A 127 34.75 33.96 -0.33
CA ARG A 127 35.43 32.99 -1.22
C ARG A 127 34.50 32.35 -2.26
N TYR A 128 33.18 32.42 -2.02
CA TYR A 128 32.17 31.84 -2.91
C TYR A 128 31.43 32.93 -3.68
N SER A 129 31.11 32.64 -4.95
CA SER A 129 30.27 33.51 -5.76
C SER A 129 28.80 33.46 -5.33
N ALA A 130 28.01 34.49 -5.68
CA ALA A 130 26.57 34.49 -5.44
C ALA A 130 25.85 33.31 -6.13
N LEU A 131 26.28 32.96 -7.35
CA LEU A 131 25.76 31.80 -8.11
C LEU A 131 26.05 30.48 -7.39
N THR A 132 27.23 30.35 -6.79
CA THR A 132 27.64 29.18 -6.01
C THR A 132 26.75 29.02 -4.77
N LEU A 133 26.50 30.12 -4.05
CA LEU A 133 25.62 30.13 -2.87
C LEU A 133 24.17 29.77 -3.22
N GLU A 134 23.67 30.23 -4.37
CA GLU A 134 22.34 29.87 -4.86
C GLU A 134 22.26 28.37 -5.23
N ALA A 135 23.27 27.85 -5.92
CA ALA A 135 23.37 26.42 -6.24
C ALA A 135 23.37 25.55 -4.99
N PHE A 136 24.13 25.93 -3.94
CA PHE A 136 24.12 25.23 -2.66
C PHE A 136 22.74 25.27 -1.99
N THR A 137 22.10 26.43 -1.96
CA THR A 137 20.77 26.59 -1.37
C THR A 137 19.74 25.68 -2.08
N ASN A 138 19.81 25.60 -3.41
CA ASN A 138 18.95 24.73 -4.20
C ASN A 138 19.26 23.23 -3.98
N GLY A 139 20.54 22.86 -3.88
CA GLY A 139 20.97 21.51 -3.54
C GLY A 139 20.46 21.08 -2.17
N VAL A 140 20.69 21.91 -1.14
CA VAL A 140 20.16 21.68 0.22
C VAL A 140 18.65 21.54 0.21
N LYS A 141 17.93 22.44 -0.46
CA LYS A 141 16.46 22.38 -0.58
C LYS A 141 15.99 21.08 -1.25
N THR A 142 16.73 20.57 -2.22
CA THR A 142 16.43 19.31 -2.92
C THR A 142 16.66 18.11 -2.01
N ILE A 143 17.78 18.08 -1.29
CA ILE A 143 18.09 17.03 -0.32
C ILE A 143 17.05 17.02 0.81
N CYS A 144 16.74 18.18 1.39
CA CYS A 144 15.71 18.31 2.45
C CYS A 144 14.36 17.80 1.96
N LYS A 145 13.90 18.21 0.77
CA LYS A 145 12.66 17.70 0.19
C LYS A 145 12.66 16.18 0.07
N ARG A 146 13.75 15.55 -0.41
CA ARG A 146 13.81 14.08 -0.50
C ARG A 146 13.74 13.42 0.87
N ILE A 147 14.33 14.02 1.90
CA ILE A 147 14.27 13.50 3.27
C ILE A 147 12.90 13.70 3.92
N ASP A 148 12.22 14.82 3.69
CA ASP A 148 10.83 15.01 4.12
C ASP A 148 9.92 13.95 3.47
N LEU A 149 10.24 13.48 2.26
CA LEU A 149 9.59 12.33 1.62
C LEU A 149 10.00 10.98 2.21
N MET A 150 11.11 10.92 2.94
CA MET A 150 11.60 9.73 3.67
C MET A 150 11.12 9.68 5.13
N ASP A 151 10.62 10.77 5.73
CA ASP A 151 10.13 10.91 7.13
C ASP A 151 8.91 10.04 7.48
N VAL A 152 8.67 9.01 6.66
CA VAL A 152 7.64 7.98 6.83
C VAL A 152 8.23 6.72 7.50
N ARG A 153 9.55 6.64 7.78
CA ARG A 153 10.24 5.33 7.82
C ARG A 153 11.08 5.01 9.05
N ALA A 154 10.45 4.29 9.96
CA ALA A 154 11.04 3.07 10.46
C ALA A 154 10.07 1.89 10.25
N HIS A 155 10.29 1.07 9.22
CA HIS A 155 9.54 -0.16 9.05
C HIS A 155 9.84 -1.11 10.20
N VAL A 156 8.87 -1.40 11.06
CA VAL A 156 8.91 -2.59 11.92
C VAL A 156 8.10 -3.66 11.19
N TYR A 157 8.79 -4.57 10.49
CA TYR A 157 8.12 -5.71 9.83
C TYR A 157 7.41 -6.57 10.88
N ARG A 158 6.09 -6.39 11.02
CA ARG A 158 5.19 -7.28 11.74
C ARG A 158 4.15 -7.78 10.76
N LYS A 159 4.42 -8.95 10.17
CA LYS A 159 3.50 -9.82 9.40
C LYS A 159 2.18 -9.14 8.97
N PHE A 160 2.16 -8.68 7.73
CA PHE A 160 1.11 -7.82 7.18
C PHE A 160 0.03 -8.62 6.47
N SER A 161 -1.21 -8.46 6.91
CA SER A 161 -2.37 -8.62 6.04
C SER A 161 -3.30 -7.45 6.33
N SER A 162 -3.38 -6.54 5.36
CA SER A 162 -4.43 -5.53 5.34
C SER A 162 -5.79 -6.13 4.97
N VAL A 163 -5.76 -7.31 4.33
CA VAL A 163 -6.96 -8.03 3.92
C VAL A 163 -7.72 -8.51 5.16
N PRO A 164 -9.02 -8.20 5.28
CA PRO A 164 -9.87 -8.73 6.34
C PRO A 164 -9.80 -10.26 6.37
N LYS A 165 -9.76 -10.87 7.55
CA LYS A 165 -9.85 -12.34 7.65
C LYS A 165 -11.21 -12.80 7.11
N LEU A 166 -11.22 -13.97 6.47
CA LEU A 166 -12.47 -14.66 6.20
C LEU A 166 -13.16 -14.98 7.53
N ASP A 167 -14.47 -14.76 7.58
CA ASP A 167 -15.27 -15.28 8.68
C ASP A 167 -15.54 -16.77 8.45
N ASP A 168 -15.91 -17.48 9.52
CA ASP A 168 -16.24 -18.91 9.45
C ASP A 168 -17.66 -19.15 8.89
N LYS A 169 -18.29 -18.14 8.29
CA LYS A 169 -19.66 -18.27 7.76
C LYS A 169 -19.66 -19.00 6.43
N VAL A 170 -20.73 -19.75 6.20
CA VAL A 170 -20.98 -20.34 4.89
C VAL A 170 -21.48 -19.22 3.96
N HIS A 171 -20.76 -18.97 2.87
CA HIS A 171 -21.18 -18.03 1.84
C HIS A 171 -21.75 -18.77 0.65
N ILE A 172 -23.03 -18.55 0.37
CA ILE A 172 -23.77 -19.25 -0.68
C ILE A 172 -23.85 -18.36 -1.93
N GLY A 173 -23.70 -18.96 -3.10
CA GLY A 173 -23.85 -18.29 -4.41
C GLY A 173 -22.68 -17.41 -4.85
N LEU A 174 -21.53 -17.52 -4.18
CA LEU A 174 -20.31 -16.77 -4.55
C LEU A 174 -19.34 -17.57 -5.43
N ASP A 175 -19.53 -18.88 -5.62
CA ASP A 175 -18.59 -19.73 -6.37
C ASP A 175 -18.36 -19.22 -7.79
N TRP A 176 -19.45 -19.03 -8.54
CA TRP A 176 -19.38 -18.57 -9.93
C TRP A 176 -18.94 -17.10 -10.07
N PRO A 177 -19.45 -16.15 -9.25
CA PRO A 177 -18.90 -14.80 -9.19
C PRO A 177 -17.39 -14.77 -8.91
N LEU A 178 -16.91 -15.61 -7.99
CA LEU A 178 -15.50 -15.68 -7.63
C LEU A 178 -14.65 -16.18 -8.80
N ILE A 179 -15.06 -17.25 -9.49
CA ILE A 179 -14.37 -17.77 -10.68
C ILE A 179 -14.29 -16.70 -11.78
N LYS A 180 -15.41 -16.04 -12.08
CA LYS A 180 -15.49 -15.01 -13.11
C LYS A 180 -14.59 -13.81 -12.80
N LEU A 181 -14.68 -13.29 -11.57
CA LEU A 181 -13.90 -12.14 -11.15
C LEU A 181 -12.41 -12.48 -11.08
N THR A 182 -12.05 -13.68 -10.59
CA THR A 182 -10.66 -14.17 -10.57
C THR A 182 -10.08 -14.17 -11.98
N LYS A 183 -10.78 -14.74 -12.97
CA LYS A 183 -10.33 -14.72 -14.37
C LYS A 183 -10.06 -13.31 -14.88
N LYS A 184 -10.89 -12.33 -14.52
CA LYS A 184 -10.72 -10.93 -14.92
C LYS A 184 -9.57 -10.24 -14.19
N VAL A 185 -9.40 -10.48 -12.90
CA VAL A 185 -8.26 -9.94 -12.13
C VAL A 185 -6.94 -10.54 -12.60
N LEU A 186 -6.93 -11.80 -13.05
CA LEU A 186 -5.75 -12.45 -13.63
C LEU A 186 -5.46 -12.05 -15.09
N ASP A 187 -6.32 -11.27 -15.74
CA ASP A 187 -6.12 -10.79 -17.12
C ASP A 187 -5.13 -9.61 -17.15
N ASP A 188 -3.96 -9.77 -17.77
CA ASP A 188 -2.92 -8.73 -17.81
C ASP A 188 -3.26 -7.52 -18.71
N SER A 189 -4.34 -7.60 -19.50
CA SER A 189 -4.83 -6.45 -20.28
C SER A 189 -5.66 -5.45 -19.47
N LEU A 190 -6.01 -5.79 -18.22
CA LEU A 190 -6.86 -4.98 -17.35
C LEU A 190 -6.10 -4.53 -16.11
N ASP A 191 -5.86 -3.23 -15.94
CA ASP A 191 -5.16 -2.70 -14.75
C ASP A 191 -6.13 -2.16 -13.70
N ARG A 192 -7.33 -1.75 -14.11
CA ARG A 192 -8.34 -1.13 -13.25
C ARG A 192 -9.66 -1.87 -13.37
N LEU A 193 -10.04 -2.59 -12.31
CA LEU A 193 -11.28 -3.33 -12.24
C LEU A 193 -12.24 -2.73 -11.19
N LEU A 194 -13.52 -2.72 -11.52
CA LEU A 194 -14.61 -2.31 -10.64
C LEU A 194 -15.55 -3.48 -10.39
N VAL A 195 -15.97 -3.70 -9.15
CA VAL A 195 -17.10 -4.54 -8.78
C VAL A 195 -18.23 -3.61 -8.36
N SER A 196 -19.29 -3.55 -9.17
CA SER A 196 -20.44 -2.66 -8.97
C SER A 196 -21.67 -3.49 -8.63
N ALA A 197 -22.43 -3.07 -7.61
CA ALA A 197 -23.70 -3.69 -7.23
C ALA A 197 -24.45 -2.84 -6.21
N PHE A 198 -25.74 -3.11 -6.03
CA PHE A 198 -26.53 -2.55 -4.95
C PHE A 198 -25.94 -2.87 -3.55
N PRO A 199 -26.26 -2.06 -2.52
CA PRO A 199 -25.97 -2.39 -1.12
C PRO A 199 -26.50 -3.79 -0.77
N GLY A 200 -25.77 -4.52 0.07
CA GLY A 200 -26.18 -5.85 0.53
C GLY A 200 -25.96 -7.02 -0.42
N CYS A 201 -25.51 -6.82 -1.66
CA CYS A 201 -25.20 -7.92 -2.61
C CYS A 201 -23.94 -8.76 -2.27
N GLY A 202 -23.15 -8.39 -1.25
CA GLY A 202 -21.95 -9.14 -0.87
C GLY A 202 -20.66 -8.78 -1.62
N LYS A 203 -20.52 -7.54 -2.13
CA LYS A 203 -19.30 -7.06 -2.80
C LYS A 203 -18.03 -7.23 -1.96
N THR A 204 -18.06 -6.73 -0.71
CA THR A 204 -16.95 -6.85 0.24
C THR A 204 -16.61 -8.31 0.50
N THR A 205 -17.62 -9.16 0.66
CA THR A 205 -17.45 -10.62 0.84
C THR A 205 -16.76 -11.24 -0.37
N LEU A 206 -17.24 -10.97 -1.59
CA LEU A 206 -16.65 -11.49 -2.83
C LEU A 206 -15.18 -11.09 -2.98
N VAL A 207 -14.85 -9.82 -2.76
CA VAL A 207 -13.47 -9.35 -2.89
C VAL A 207 -12.56 -9.87 -1.77
N THR A 208 -13.09 -10.03 -0.55
CA THR A 208 -12.33 -10.64 0.55
C THR A 208 -11.99 -12.11 0.23
N HIS A 209 -12.95 -12.88 -0.30
CA HIS A 209 -12.71 -14.25 -0.80
C HIS A 209 -11.70 -14.28 -1.95
N LEU A 210 -11.80 -13.35 -2.90
CA LEU A 210 -10.84 -13.22 -3.98
C LEU A 210 -9.42 -12.98 -3.46
N CYS A 211 -9.23 -12.12 -2.47
CA CYS A 211 -7.92 -11.89 -1.87
C CYS A 211 -7.36 -13.12 -1.13
N HIS A 212 -8.22 -14.07 -0.76
CA HIS A 212 -7.81 -15.33 -0.13
C HIS A 212 -7.59 -16.48 -1.11
N ASN A 213 -8.06 -16.35 -2.35
CA ASN A 213 -7.90 -17.32 -3.42
C ASN A 213 -6.42 -17.57 -3.74
N GLN A 214 -6.06 -18.84 -3.97
CA GLN A 214 -4.68 -19.24 -4.18
C GLN A 214 -4.09 -18.70 -5.49
N ASP A 215 -4.85 -18.73 -6.59
CA ASP A 215 -4.39 -18.20 -7.88
C ASP A 215 -4.08 -16.70 -7.79
N ILE A 216 -4.88 -15.96 -7.01
CA ILE A 216 -4.66 -14.54 -6.74
C ILE A 216 -3.39 -14.32 -5.92
N LYS A 217 -3.17 -15.11 -4.86
CA LYS A 217 -1.96 -15.03 -4.03
C LYS A 217 -0.69 -15.45 -4.78
N ASP A 218 -0.81 -16.40 -5.69
CA ASP A 218 0.28 -16.87 -6.53
C ASP A 218 0.68 -15.80 -7.55
N LYS A 219 -0.31 -15.09 -8.13
CA LYS A 219 -0.04 -13.97 -9.04
C LYS A 219 0.48 -12.74 -8.29
N PHE A 220 -0.23 -12.31 -7.25
CA PHE A 220 0.03 -11.07 -6.50
C PHE A 220 0.70 -11.38 -5.16
N LYS A 221 2.02 -11.22 -5.11
CA LYS A 221 2.80 -11.40 -3.89
C LYS A 221 2.40 -10.41 -2.78
N HIS A 222 1.86 -9.26 -3.17
CA HIS A 222 1.42 -8.22 -2.26
C HIS A 222 -0.04 -7.82 -2.55
N ILE A 223 -0.90 -7.97 -1.53
CA ILE A 223 -2.29 -7.50 -1.56
C ILE A 223 -2.45 -6.39 -0.53
N LEU A 224 -2.74 -5.20 -1.03
CA LEU A 224 -3.02 -4.00 -0.24
C LEU A 224 -4.53 -3.79 -0.18
N TYR A 225 -5.10 -3.56 1.00
CA TYR A 225 -6.53 -3.43 1.21
C TYR A 225 -6.83 -2.21 2.08
N SER A 226 -7.77 -1.38 1.63
CA SER A 226 -8.31 -0.28 2.43
C SER A 226 -9.80 -0.11 2.16
N VAL A 227 -10.58 0.06 3.23
CA VAL A 227 -11.96 0.56 3.13
C VAL A 227 -11.91 2.07 2.92
N VAL A 228 -12.74 2.58 2.01
CA VAL A 228 -12.86 4.00 1.69
C VAL A 228 -14.10 4.56 2.39
N SER A 229 -13.94 5.66 3.12
CA SER A 229 -15.07 6.34 3.76
C SER A 229 -15.95 7.04 2.74
N SER A 230 -17.22 7.29 3.11
CA SER A 230 -18.17 8.06 2.31
C SER A 230 -17.67 9.46 1.94
N THR A 231 -16.81 10.04 2.79
CA THR A 231 -15.98 11.22 2.49
C THR A 231 -14.52 10.77 2.31
N PRO A 232 -14.06 10.49 1.07
CA PRO A 232 -12.73 9.94 0.85
C PRO A 232 -11.64 10.92 1.32
N ASN A 233 -10.73 10.42 2.15
CA ASN A 233 -9.55 11.16 2.58
C ASN A 233 -8.29 10.43 2.11
N PHE A 234 -7.64 10.97 1.08
CA PHE A 234 -6.48 10.35 0.46
C PHE A 234 -5.35 10.11 1.46
N ARG A 235 -5.00 11.12 2.26
CA ARG A 235 -3.98 11.02 3.30
C ARG A 235 -4.29 9.88 4.27
N LYS A 236 -5.53 9.76 4.73
CA LYS A 236 -5.91 8.70 5.67
C LYS A 236 -5.83 7.30 5.06
N ILE A 237 -6.20 7.15 3.78
CA ILE A 237 -6.06 5.89 3.05
C ILE A 237 -4.58 5.49 2.98
N VAL A 238 -3.70 6.41 2.56
CA VAL A 238 -2.25 6.14 2.48
C VAL A 238 -1.67 5.79 3.86
N GLN A 239 -2.06 6.51 4.92
CA GLN A 239 -1.65 6.20 6.29
C GLN A 239 -2.04 4.78 6.70
N ASN A 240 -3.28 4.37 6.42
CA ASN A 240 -3.75 3.03 6.73
C ASN A 240 -2.98 1.96 5.94
N LEU A 241 -2.73 2.20 4.65
CA LEU A 241 -1.94 1.30 3.81
C LEU A 241 -0.52 1.13 4.34
N LEU A 242 0.16 2.23 4.70
CA LEU A 242 1.50 2.20 5.28
C LEU A 242 1.52 1.50 6.63
N ARG A 243 0.59 1.82 7.53
CA ARG A 243 0.48 1.17 8.84
C ARG A 243 0.25 -0.33 8.70
N HIS A 244 -0.60 -0.76 7.77
CA HIS A 244 -0.83 -2.18 7.51
C HIS A 244 0.34 -2.86 6.80
N ASN A 245 1.36 -2.12 6.36
CA ASN A 245 2.66 -2.61 5.89
C ASN A 245 3.80 -2.25 6.86
N GLY A 246 3.44 -1.89 8.10
CA GLY A 246 4.28 -1.71 9.30
C GLY A 246 5.34 -0.65 9.20
N TYR A 247 5.00 0.39 8.49
CA TYR A 247 5.54 1.71 8.76
C TYR A 247 4.97 2.18 10.12
N GLU A 248 5.73 3.02 10.81
CA GLU A 248 5.24 3.73 12.00
C GLU A 248 4.03 4.62 11.64
N GLU A 249 3.31 5.10 12.65
CA GLU A 249 2.17 5.97 12.40
C GLU A 249 2.67 7.29 11.82
N VAL A 250 2.18 7.62 10.62
CA VAL A 250 2.63 8.79 9.85
C VAL A 250 1.51 9.79 9.73
N THR A 251 1.83 11.08 9.87
CA THR A 251 0.94 12.19 9.55
C THR A 251 1.42 12.92 8.31
N PHE A 252 0.50 13.24 7.40
CA PHE A 252 0.83 13.97 6.18
C PHE A 252 0.28 15.39 6.25
N GLU A 253 1.12 16.38 6.02
CA GLU A 253 0.72 17.79 6.01
C GLU A 253 -0.13 18.12 4.78
N ASN A 254 0.17 17.47 3.65
CA ASN A 254 -0.47 17.71 2.36
C ASN A 254 -0.57 16.43 1.51
N ASP A 255 -1.39 16.48 0.46
CA ASP A 255 -1.63 15.33 -0.42
C ASP A 255 -0.39 14.92 -1.25
N PRO A 256 0.46 15.83 -1.75
CA PRO A 256 1.72 15.46 -2.41
C PRO A 256 2.65 14.59 -1.57
N GLN A 257 2.80 14.87 -0.26
CA GLN A 257 3.57 14.02 0.65
C GLN A 257 2.99 12.60 0.71
N ALA A 258 1.65 12.47 0.84
CA ALA A 258 0.98 11.18 0.85
C ALA A 258 1.11 10.44 -0.50
N ALA A 259 1.02 11.16 -1.62
CA ALA A 259 1.17 10.58 -2.95
C ALA A 259 2.55 9.98 -3.15
N ASN A 260 3.60 10.71 -2.75
CA ASN A 260 4.97 10.22 -2.81
C ASN A 260 5.17 9.02 -1.88
N ALA A 261 4.58 9.01 -0.68
CA ALA A 261 4.66 7.87 0.23
C ALA A 261 3.96 6.62 -0.34
N LEU A 262 2.83 6.78 -1.04
CA LEU A 262 2.14 5.69 -1.74
C LEU A 262 2.97 5.15 -2.91
N ILE A 263 3.51 6.04 -3.76
CA ILE A 263 4.38 5.64 -4.88
C ILE A 263 5.58 4.87 -4.36
N HIS A 264 6.21 5.38 -3.30
CA HIS A 264 7.32 4.72 -2.64
C HIS A 264 6.97 3.31 -2.16
N LEU A 265 5.85 3.15 -1.44
CA LEU A 265 5.37 1.84 -0.98
C LEU A 265 5.22 0.87 -2.16
N ILE A 266 4.61 1.33 -3.26
CA ILE A 266 4.38 0.50 -4.46
C ILE A 266 5.71 0.13 -5.14
N GLU A 267 6.65 1.07 -5.27
CA GLU A 267 7.97 0.80 -5.82
C GLU A 267 8.76 -0.19 -4.98
N GLU A 268 8.73 -0.04 -3.65
CA GLU A 268 9.39 -0.95 -2.71
C GLU A 268 8.83 -2.38 -2.83
N LEU A 269 7.51 -2.55 -2.78
CA LEU A 269 6.87 -3.87 -2.82
C LEU A 269 7.05 -4.56 -4.18
N ARG A 270 7.14 -3.79 -5.26
CA ARG A 270 7.23 -4.34 -6.61
C ARG A 270 8.55 -5.00 -6.94
N GLU A 271 9.62 -4.64 -6.23
CA GLU A 271 10.90 -5.37 -6.37
C GLU A 271 10.76 -6.85 -6.00
N ASP A 272 9.79 -7.13 -5.12
CA ASP A 272 9.56 -8.44 -4.57
C ASP A 272 8.48 -9.22 -5.35
N GLY A 273 7.52 -8.56 -5.99
CA GLY A 273 6.50 -9.22 -6.83
C GLY A 273 5.37 -8.28 -7.28
N THR A 274 4.34 -8.79 -7.94
CA THR A 274 3.22 -7.94 -8.37
C THR A 274 2.29 -7.55 -7.21
N ILE A 275 1.56 -6.44 -7.39
CA ILE A 275 0.75 -5.80 -6.37
C ILE A 275 -0.71 -5.71 -6.83
N LEU A 276 -1.63 -6.10 -5.96
CA LEU A 276 -3.05 -5.81 -6.07
C LEU A 276 -3.46 -4.82 -4.98
N LEU A 277 -3.92 -3.64 -5.35
CA LEU A 277 -4.56 -2.68 -4.45
C LEU A 277 -6.08 -2.84 -4.50
N VAL A 278 -6.69 -3.11 -3.35
CA VAL A 278 -8.13 -3.17 -3.15
C VAL A 278 -8.61 -1.94 -2.40
N LEU A 279 -9.51 -1.17 -3.02
CA LEU A 279 -10.26 -0.10 -2.36
C LEU A 279 -11.72 -0.51 -2.23
N ASP A 280 -12.14 -0.79 -1.01
CA ASP A 280 -13.47 -1.32 -0.71
C ASP A 280 -14.46 -0.23 -0.23
N ASP A 281 -15.74 -0.42 -0.55
CA ASP A 281 -16.87 0.49 -0.32
C ASP A 281 -16.62 1.92 -0.81
N VAL A 282 -16.25 2.09 -2.09
CA VAL A 282 -16.16 3.42 -2.70
C VAL A 282 -17.56 3.97 -3.02
N TRP A 283 -17.83 5.19 -2.56
CA TRP A 283 -19.12 5.85 -2.74
C TRP A 283 -19.22 6.59 -4.07
N HIS A 284 -20.45 6.89 -4.48
CA HIS A 284 -20.75 7.66 -5.68
C HIS A 284 -20.05 9.04 -5.65
N GLY A 285 -19.62 9.53 -6.81
CA GLY A 285 -18.90 10.81 -6.93
C GLY A 285 -17.38 10.74 -6.68
N ALA A 286 -16.86 9.61 -6.20
CA ALA A 286 -15.42 9.42 -5.97
C ALA A 286 -14.60 9.11 -7.25
N ASP A 287 -15.21 9.10 -8.44
CA ASP A 287 -14.49 8.80 -9.69
C ASP A 287 -13.35 9.80 -9.96
N ALA A 288 -13.60 11.09 -9.74
CA ALA A 288 -12.57 12.12 -9.87
C ALA A 288 -11.44 11.95 -8.86
N PHE A 289 -11.78 11.60 -7.61
CA PHE A 289 -10.82 11.30 -6.56
C PHE A 289 -9.91 10.11 -6.94
N LEU A 290 -10.49 9.02 -7.45
CA LEU A 290 -9.75 7.85 -7.91
C LEU A 290 -8.89 8.14 -9.13
N LYS A 291 -9.35 8.96 -10.08
CA LYS A 291 -8.56 9.41 -11.23
C LYS A 291 -7.36 10.24 -10.81
N HIS A 292 -7.53 11.11 -9.82
CA HIS A 292 -6.48 12.02 -9.38
C HIS A 292 -5.40 11.29 -8.58
N PHE A 293 -5.79 10.43 -7.63
CA PHE A 293 -4.85 9.85 -6.67
C PHE A 293 -4.40 8.41 -6.98
N PHE A 294 -5.23 7.62 -7.65
CA PHE A 294 -5.00 6.18 -7.84
C PHE A 294 -4.83 5.78 -9.31
N ARG A 295 -4.61 6.75 -10.22
CA ARG A 295 -4.26 6.48 -11.63
C ARG A 295 -2.75 6.32 -11.80
N ILE A 296 -2.23 5.30 -11.13
CA ILE A 296 -0.80 4.98 -11.12
C ILE A 296 -0.52 4.00 -12.27
N LYS A 297 0.25 4.44 -13.27
CA LYS A 297 0.64 3.61 -14.42
C LYS A 297 2.01 2.99 -14.17
N LEU A 298 2.01 1.84 -13.52
CA LEU A 298 3.21 1.18 -13.06
C LEU A 298 3.10 -0.31 -13.40
N PRO A 299 4.09 -0.91 -14.10
CA PRO A 299 4.02 -2.33 -14.45
C PRO A 299 3.96 -3.18 -13.19
N GLY A 300 3.12 -4.23 -13.20
CA GLY A 300 2.92 -5.12 -12.06
C GLY A 300 2.08 -4.53 -10.91
N TYR A 301 1.38 -3.42 -11.14
CA TYR A 301 0.42 -2.83 -10.20
C TYR A 301 -0.99 -2.87 -10.79
N LYS A 302 -1.94 -3.46 -10.05
CA LYS A 302 -3.34 -3.57 -10.42
C LYS A 302 -4.23 -3.01 -9.31
N ILE A 303 -5.35 -2.38 -9.69
CA ILE A 303 -6.34 -1.88 -8.73
C ILE A 303 -7.71 -2.54 -8.94
N LEU A 304 -8.31 -2.97 -7.84
CA LEU A 304 -9.66 -3.49 -7.76
C LEU A 304 -10.48 -2.62 -6.81
N VAL A 305 -11.63 -2.14 -7.25
CA VAL A 305 -12.51 -1.28 -6.45
C VAL A 305 -13.87 -1.92 -6.30
N THR A 306 -14.48 -1.83 -5.12
CA THR A 306 -15.92 -2.11 -4.97
C THR A 306 -16.68 -0.80 -4.85
N SER A 307 -17.85 -0.71 -5.50
CA SER A 307 -18.68 0.49 -5.48
C SER A 307 -20.17 0.15 -5.50
N ARG A 308 -20.99 1.09 -5.01
CA ARG A 308 -22.46 1.01 -5.07
C ARG A 308 -23.02 1.51 -6.40
N SER A 309 -22.20 2.18 -7.19
CA SER A 309 -22.54 2.72 -8.51
C SER A 309 -21.40 2.53 -9.50
N ASP A 310 -21.73 2.63 -10.78
CA ASP A 310 -20.71 2.55 -11.82
C ASP A 310 -19.78 3.75 -11.77
N LEU A 311 -18.50 3.49 -12.05
CA LEU A 311 -17.43 4.48 -12.11
C LEU A 311 -16.78 4.36 -13.50
N PRO A 312 -16.89 5.37 -14.37
CA PRO A 312 -16.49 5.26 -15.77
C PRO A 312 -14.96 5.22 -16.00
N SER A 313 -14.15 5.36 -14.95
CA SER A 313 -12.67 5.40 -15.05
C SER A 313 -11.97 4.05 -15.02
N PHE A 314 -12.73 2.97 -15.12
CA PHE A 314 -12.24 1.60 -15.00
C PHE A 314 -12.25 0.89 -16.35
N ASP A 315 -11.27 0.01 -16.56
CA ASP A 315 -11.11 -0.74 -17.80
C ASP A 315 -12.19 -1.81 -17.93
N TYR A 316 -12.63 -2.34 -16.79
CA TYR A 316 -13.68 -3.34 -16.71
C TYR A 316 -14.54 -3.19 -15.46
N THR A 317 -15.85 -3.25 -15.63
CA THR A 317 -16.83 -3.33 -14.54
C THR A 317 -17.44 -4.73 -14.50
N TYR A 318 -17.32 -5.39 -13.35
CA TYR A 318 -18.03 -6.61 -13.00
C TYR A 318 -19.32 -6.26 -12.25
N PRO A 319 -20.50 -6.40 -12.88
CA PRO A 319 -21.77 -6.12 -12.22
C PRO A 319 -22.20 -7.33 -11.38
N LEU A 320 -21.97 -7.28 -10.07
CA LEU A 320 -22.40 -8.34 -9.15
C LEU A 320 -23.92 -8.28 -8.96
N GLN A 321 -24.59 -9.37 -9.30
CA GLN A 321 -26.04 -9.50 -9.18
C GLN A 321 -26.44 -10.00 -7.79
N PRO A 322 -27.67 -9.73 -7.33
CA PRO A 322 -28.28 -10.46 -6.23
C PRO A 322 -28.26 -11.97 -6.49
N LEU A 323 -28.41 -12.76 -5.42
CA LEU A 323 -28.50 -14.22 -5.52
C LEU A 323 -29.67 -14.62 -6.42
N ASP A 324 -29.48 -15.68 -7.19
CA ASP A 324 -30.59 -16.33 -7.88
C ASP A 324 -31.56 -16.99 -6.87
N GLU A 325 -32.74 -17.40 -7.34
CA GLU A 325 -33.76 -17.97 -6.46
C GLU A 325 -33.26 -19.20 -5.70
N LYS A 326 -32.43 -20.03 -6.34
CA LYS A 326 -31.91 -21.27 -5.76
C LYS A 326 -30.94 -20.97 -4.62
N ASP A 327 -29.98 -20.08 -4.84
CA ASP A 327 -28.96 -19.70 -3.85
C ASP A 327 -29.57 -18.84 -2.73
N ALA A 328 -30.51 -17.95 -3.07
CA ALA A 328 -31.26 -17.18 -2.07
C ALA A 328 -32.07 -18.10 -1.15
N LYS A 329 -32.74 -19.12 -1.71
CA LYS A 329 -33.46 -20.15 -0.95
C LYS A 329 -32.50 -20.93 -0.07
N ALA A 330 -31.38 -21.41 -0.62
CA ALA A 330 -30.38 -22.16 0.13
C ALA A 330 -29.84 -21.33 1.32
N LEU A 331 -29.58 -20.04 1.12
CA LEU A 331 -29.15 -19.13 2.19
C LEU A 331 -30.21 -18.97 3.27
N LEU A 332 -31.48 -18.74 2.91
CA LEU A 332 -32.54 -18.60 3.92
C LEU A 332 -32.74 -19.89 4.72
N VAL A 333 -32.69 -21.05 4.07
CA VAL A 333 -32.77 -22.36 4.74
C VAL A 333 -31.58 -22.57 5.67
N HIS A 334 -30.38 -22.16 5.27
CA HIS A 334 -29.19 -22.24 6.11
C HIS A 334 -29.31 -21.37 7.37
N VAL A 335 -29.79 -20.14 7.21
CA VAL A 335 -29.98 -19.18 8.32
C VAL A 335 -31.15 -19.60 9.23
N ALA A 336 -32.26 -20.04 8.64
CA ALA A 336 -33.49 -20.42 9.31
C ALA A 336 -33.97 -21.82 8.83
N PRO A 337 -33.41 -22.90 9.40
CA PRO A 337 -33.83 -24.26 9.06
C PRO A 337 -35.31 -24.51 9.36
N PRO A 338 -35.95 -25.45 8.64
CA PRO A 338 -37.36 -25.78 8.86
C PRO A 338 -37.59 -26.24 10.32
N PRO A 339 -38.68 -25.77 10.97
CA PRO A 339 -39.03 -26.24 12.31
C PRO A 339 -39.33 -27.74 12.33
N CYS A 340 -39.05 -28.40 13.46
CA CYS A 340 -39.42 -29.80 13.64
C CYS A 340 -40.94 -29.98 13.44
N ASN A 341 -41.34 -30.99 12.66
CA ASN A 341 -42.74 -31.31 12.33
C ASN A 341 -43.49 -30.21 11.55
N ALA A 342 -42.78 -29.31 10.88
CA ALA A 342 -43.39 -28.32 10.00
C ALA A 342 -44.08 -28.99 8.80
N SER A 343 -45.29 -28.54 8.45
CA SER A 343 -45.91 -28.90 7.18
C SER A 343 -45.05 -28.37 6.03
N GLN A 344 -44.55 -29.27 5.17
CA GLN A 344 -43.66 -28.93 4.07
C GLN A 344 -44.29 -27.91 3.12
N ALA A 345 -45.59 -28.06 2.81
CA ALA A 345 -46.31 -27.15 1.94
C ALA A 345 -46.39 -25.72 2.53
N VAL A 346 -46.69 -25.60 3.83
CA VAL A 346 -46.78 -24.30 4.51
C VAL A 346 -45.42 -23.65 4.66
N TYR A 347 -44.37 -24.44 4.94
CA TYR A 347 -43.00 -23.96 5.01
C TYR A 347 -42.56 -23.37 3.66
N GLU A 348 -42.73 -24.13 2.57
CA GLU A 348 -42.34 -23.69 1.23
C GLU A 348 -43.10 -22.42 0.79
N GLU A 349 -44.40 -22.33 1.08
CA GLU A 349 -45.20 -21.13 0.78
C GLU A 349 -44.67 -19.88 1.52
N LEU A 350 -44.35 -20.02 2.82
CA LEU A 350 -43.80 -18.93 3.62
C LEU A 350 -42.39 -18.55 3.18
N LEU A 351 -41.56 -19.53 2.88
CA LEU A 351 -40.19 -19.35 2.39
C LEU A 351 -40.19 -18.50 1.12
N GLN A 352 -41.01 -18.87 0.14
CA GLN A 352 -41.15 -18.13 -1.12
C GLN A 352 -41.65 -16.69 -0.91
N LYS A 353 -42.61 -16.48 0.00
CA LYS A 353 -43.09 -15.13 0.34
C LYS A 353 -42.01 -14.26 0.98
N ILE A 354 -41.14 -14.85 1.80
CA ILE A 354 -40.00 -14.15 2.42
C ILE A 354 -38.98 -13.81 1.34
N LEU A 355 -38.55 -14.78 0.54
CA LEU A 355 -37.53 -14.60 -0.50
C LEU A 355 -37.92 -13.51 -1.51
N LYS A 356 -39.19 -13.49 -1.92
CA LYS A 356 -39.72 -12.43 -2.81
C LYS A 356 -39.55 -11.02 -2.24
N ARG A 357 -39.56 -10.85 -0.91
CA ARG A 357 -39.33 -9.54 -0.26
C ARG A 357 -37.87 -9.21 -0.06
N CYS A 358 -37.00 -10.22 0.03
CA CYS A 358 -35.56 -10.03 0.19
C CYS A 358 -34.85 -9.71 -1.14
N SER A 359 -35.51 -9.93 -2.27
CA SER A 359 -34.99 -9.63 -3.63
C SER A 359 -33.61 -10.25 -3.90
N GLY A 360 -33.33 -11.42 -3.33
CA GLY A 360 -32.06 -12.12 -3.48
C GLY A 360 -30.86 -11.45 -2.81
N LEU A 361 -31.05 -10.41 -1.99
CA LEU A 361 -29.93 -9.72 -1.30
C LEU A 361 -29.47 -10.53 -0.09
N PRO A 362 -28.23 -11.06 -0.06
CA PRO A 362 -27.73 -11.88 1.05
C PRO A 362 -27.91 -11.25 2.43
N LEU A 363 -27.56 -9.96 2.57
CA LEU A 363 -27.66 -9.26 3.85
C LEU A 363 -29.11 -9.15 4.33
N VAL A 364 -30.06 -8.88 3.43
CA VAL A 364 -31.48 -8.81 3.79
C VAL A 364 -32.00 -10.19 4.20
N ILE A 365 -31.59 -11.25 3.49
CA ILE A 365 -31.96 -12.64 3.82
C ILE A 365 -31.46 -13.01 5.22
N GLU A 366 -30.21 -12.68 5.57
CA GLU A 366 -29.67 -12.97 6.90
C GLU A 366 -30.41 -12.22 8.00
N VAL A 367 -30.63 -10.91 7.83
CA VAL A 367 -31.31 -10.07 8.85
C VAL A 367 -32.75 -10.51 9.06
N VAL A 368 -33.44 -10.92 7.99
CA VAL A 368 -34.82 -11.42 8.05
C VAL A 368 -34.89 -12.85 8.57
N GLY A 369 -33.96 -13.71 8.17
CA GLY A 369 -33.95 -15.12 8.50
C GLY A 369 -33.52 -15.39 9.94
N ALA A 370 -32.52 -14.68 10.46
CA ALA A 370 -31.95 -14.97 11.77
C ALA A 370 -32.98 -14.97 12.93
N PRO A 371 -33.95 -14.02 13.00
CA PRO A 371 -35.01 -14.04 14.00
C PRO A 371 -35.99 -15.22 13.87
N LEU A 372 -36.08 -15.85 12.69
CA LEU A 372 -36.99 -16.97 12.41
C LEU A 372 -36.41 -18.32 12.83
N LYS A 373 -35.11 -18.40 13.06
CA LYS A 373 -34.41 -19.63 13.45
C LYS A 373 -35.03 -20.25 14.71
N GLY A 374 -35.45 -21.50 14.61
CA GLY A 374 -36.08 -22.25 15.70
C GLY A 374 -37.49 -21.79 16.08
N LYS A 375 -38.10 -20.86 15.33
CA LYS A 375 -39.48 -20.40 15.58
C LYS A 375 -40.50 -21.24 14.81
N PRO A 376 -41.68 -21.54 15.37
CA PRO A 376 -42.76 -22.20 14.64
C PRO A 376 -43.31 -21.34 13.49
N LEU A 377 -43.87 -21.99 12.46
CA LEU A 377 -44.32 -21.33 11.21
C LEU A 377 -45.36 -20.22 11.41
N HIS A 378 -46.18 -20.27 12.47
CA HIS A 378 -47.15 -19.21 12.73
C HIS A 378 -46.47 -17.86 13.06
N LEU A 379 -45.27 -17.88 13.66
CA LEU A 379 -44.48 -16.68 13.93
C LEU A 379 -43.80 -16.15 12.66
N TRP A 380 -43.42 -17.03 11.72
CA TRP A 380 -42.93 -16.61 10.40
C TRP A 380 -44.01 -15.84 9.64
N LYS A 381 -45.25 -16.33 9.69
CA LYS A 381 -46.42 -15.67 9.10
C LYS A 381 -46.73 -14.33 9.77
N ALA A 382 -46.54 -14.21 11.08
CA ALA A 382 -46.71 -12.95 11.81
C ALA A 382 -45.63 -11.91 11.44
N GLY A 383 -44.36 -12.33 11.31
CA GLY A 383 -43.25 -11.47 10.90
C GLY A 383 -43.47 -10.82 9.53
N LEU A 384 -44.09 -11.55 8.59
CA LEU A 384 -44.47 -11.02 7.27
C LEU A 384 -45.54 -9.90 7.31
N LYS A 385 -46.30 -9.76 8.39
CA LYS A 385 -47.34 -8.72 8.52
C LYS A 385 -46.83 -7.46 9.23
N GLY A 386 -45.70 -7.53 9.92
CA GLY A 386 -45.14 -6.40 10.68
C GLY A 386 -44.47 -5.35 9.79
N LYS A 387 -44.58 -4.08 10.16
CA LYS A 387 -43.83 -2.94 9.54
C LYS A 387 -42.30 -3.12 9.60
N GLN A 388 -41.82 -4.05 10.42
CA GLN A 388 -40.42 -4.33 10.67
C GLN A 388 -39.65 -4.77 9.41
N PHE A 389 -40.29 -5.45 8.46
CA PHE A 389 -39.68 -5.82 7.17
C PHE A 389 -39.30 -4.59 6.33
N PHE A 390 -40.14 -3.56 6.32
CA PHE A 390 -39.88 -2.33 5.56
C PHE A 390 -38.77 -1.49 6.19
N VAL A 391 -38.71 -1.43 7.53
CA VAL A 391 -37.65 -0.71 8.24
C VAL A 391 -36.29 -1.37 7.99
N ILE A 392 -36.22 -2.70 7.97
CA ILE A 392 -34.98 -3.44 7.66
C ILE A 392 -34.53 -3.16 6.22
N LEU A 393 -35.44 -3.15 5.25
CA LEU A 393 -35.09 -2.87 3.86
C LEU A 393 -34.53 -1.45 3.69
N ILE A 394 -35.14 -0.46 4.35
CA ILE A 394 -34.70 0.96 4.33
C ILE A 394 -33.36 1.17 5.05
N LEU A 395 -33.06 0.37 6.08
CA LEU A 395 -31.79 0.48 6.80
C LEU A 395 -30.63 -0.22 6.07
N VAL A 396 -30.94 -1.19 5.20
CA VAL A 396 -29.94 -1.99 4.47
C VAL A 396 -29.69 -1.48 3.05
N CYS A 397 -30.71 -0.91 2.39
CA CYS A 397 -30.65 -0.34 1.03
C CYS A 397 -30.63 1.18 1.10
#